data_AF-X2C012-F1
#
_entry.id   AF-X2C012-F1
#
_cell.length_a   1.000
_cell.length_b   1.000
_cell.length_c   1.000
_cell.angle_alpha   90.00
_cell.angle_beta   90.00
_cell.angle_gamma   90.00
#
_symmetry.space_group_name_H-M   'P 1'
#
loop_
_entity.id
_entity.type
_entity.pdbx_description
1 polymer ?
#
loop_
_entity_poly.entity_id
_entity_poly.type
_entity_poly.pdbx_seq_one_letter_code
_entity_poly.pdbx_strand_id
1 'polypeptide(L)'
;VNENRKKLSKRDESIIQFIEQYEELGYLPQALFNFISLLGWSPIGEEELFTREEFVNIFDPERLSTSPAVFDKQKLLWVNNQYMKNLDLDQVAELALPHLKKAGRINEESQDELNWAKKVIALYQEQM
;
A
#
# COMPACT_ATOMS: atom_id res chain seq x y z
N VAL A 1 6.74 -16.80 1.00
CA VAL A 1 7.86 -16.93 1.97
C VAL A 1 8.33 -15.55 2.38
N ASN A 2 9.00 -15.39 3.51
CA ASN A 2 9.63 -14.11 3.86
C ASN A 2 10.94 -13.92 3.07
N GLU A 3 11.63 -12.79 3.28
CA GLU A 3 12.91 -12.46 2.64
C GLU A 3 13.99 -13.53 2.88
N ASN A 4 13.92 -14.24 4.02
CA ASN A 4 14.80 -15.36 4.36
C ASN A 4 14.33 -16.71 3.78
N ARG A 5 13.38 -16.70 2.85
CA ARG A 5 12.74 -17.87 2.23
C ARG A 5 12.07 -18.84 3.21
N LYS A 6 11.76 -18.40 4.44
CA LYS A 6 10.98 -19.19 5.40
C LYS A 6 9.48 -19.02 5.14
N LYS A 7 8.69 -20.05 5.47
CA LYS A 7 7.23 -20.00 5.34
C LYS A 7 6.69 -18.90 6.23
N LEU A 8 5.82 -18.05 5.66
CA LEU A 8 5.08 -17.05 6.43
C LEU A 8 4.19 -17.79 7.43
N SER A 9 4.27 -17.41 8.70
CA SER A 9 3.50 -18.06 9.76
C SER A 9 2.99 -17.02 10.72
N LYS A 10 1.97 -17.37 11.52
CA LYS A 10 1.46 -16.48 12.57
C LYS A 10 2.49 -16.15 13.67
N ARG A 11 3.63 -16.83 13.68
CA ARG A 11 4.74 -16.61 14.60
C ARG A 11 5.89 -15.85 13.95
N ASP A 12 5.74 -15.49 12.68
CA ASP A 12 6.73 -14.68 11.99
C ASP A 12 6.49 -13.21 12.35
N GLU A 13 7.22 -12.74 13.36
CA GLU A 13 7.18 -11.34 13.81
C GLU A 13 7.82 -10.39 12.79
N SER A 14 8.51 -10.92 11.78
CA SER A 14 9.17 -10.11 10.77
C SER A 14 8.21 -9.55 9.73
N ILE A 15 6.93 -9.96 9.71
CA ILE A 15 5.90 -9.46 8.78
C ILE A 15 4.58 -9.19 9.49
N ILE A 16 3.80 -8.26 8.95
CA ILE A 16 2.43 -8.00 9.40
C ILE A 16 1.54 -9.09 8.82
N GLN A 17 0.75 -9.71 9.69
CA GLN A 17 0.05 -10.96 9.37
C GLN A 17 -1.43 -10.75 9.09
N PHE A 18 -2.00 -9.67 9.60
CA PHE A 18 -3.41 -9.33 9.48
C PHE A 18 -3.58 -8.17 8.49
N ILE A 19 -4.58 -8.26 7.62
CA ILE A 19 -4.82 -7.25 6.57
C ILE A 19 -5.24 -5.93 7.21
N GLU A 20 -6.02 -6.00 8.29
CA GLU A 20 -6.50 -4.88 9.09
C GLU A 20 -5.33 -4.02 9.64
N GLN A 21 -4.19 -4.65 9.94
CA GLN A 21 -3.01 -3.92 10.40
C GLN A 21 -2.35 -3.09 9.29
N TYR A 22 -2.50 -3.45 8.02
CA TYR A 22 -2.00 -2.63 6.91
C TYR A 22 -2.84 -1.35 6.75
N GLU A 23 -4.15 -1.44 6.98
CA GLU A 23 -5.03 -0.26 7.03
C GLU A 23 -4.61 0.71 8.14
N GLU A 24 -4.32 0.20 9.35
CA GLU A 24 -3.84 1.02 10.46
C GLU A 24 -2.50 1.74 10.18
N LEU A 25 -1.69 1.19 9.28
CA LEU A 25 -0.42 1.77 8.83
C LEU A 25 -0.55 2.70 7.62
N GLY A 26 -1.76 2.86 7.06
CA GLY A 26 -2.02 3.76 5.94
C GLY A 26 -1.72 3.16 4.56
N TYR A 27 -1.68 1.82 4.44
CA TYR A 27 -1.60 1.20 3.12
C TYR A 27 -2.92 1.33 2.37
N LEU A 28 -2.83 1.65 1.09
CA LEU A 28 -3.96 1.75 0.19
C LEU A 28 -4.48 0.35 -0.17
N PRO A 29 -5.80 0.12 -0.13
CA PRO A 29 -6.36 -1.19 -0.46
C PRO A 29 -6.04 -1.63 -1.88
N GLN A 30 -6.00 -0.69 -2.84
CA GLN A 30 -5.61 -0.94 -4.22
C GLN A 30 -4.13 -1.35 -4.36
N ALA A 31 -3.23 -0.76 -3.57
CA ALA A 31 -1.82 -1.12 -3.56
C ALA A 31 -1.61 -2.53 -3.01
N LEU A 32 -2.30 -2.85 -1.93
CA LEU A 32 -2.25 -4.18 -1.31
C LEU A 32 -2.85 -5.24 -2.23
N PHE A 33 -3.98 -4.95 -2.88
CA PHE A 33 -4.59 -5.82 -3.89
C PHE A 33 -3.63 -6.10 -5.03
N ASN A 34 -3.04 -5.06 -5.63
CA ASN A 34 -2.09 -5.20 -6.73
C ASN A 34 -0.89 -6.06 -6.32
N PHE A 35 -0.28 -5.73 -5.17
CA PHE A 35 0.89 -6.46 -4.67
C PHE A 35 0.58 -7.95 -4.43
N ILE A 36 -0.50 -8.26 -3.72
CA ILE A 36 -0.89 -9.65 -3.42
C ILE A 36 -1.22 -10.42 -4.69
N SER A 37 -1.89 -9.77 -5.65
CA SER A 37 -2.27 -10.39 -6.92
C SER A 37 -1.07 -10.84 -7.76
N LEU A 38 0.08 -10.17 -7.63
CA LEU A 38 1.33 -10.55 -8.30
C LEU A 38 2.15 -11.59 -7.52
N LEU A 39 1.73 -11.99 -6.32
CA LEU A 39 2.40 -13.05 -5.57
C LEU A 39 2.08 -14.42 -6.17
N GLY A 40 2.97 -14.91 -7.04
CA GLY A 40 2.82 -16.21 -7.69
C GLY A 40 2.10 -16.14 -9.03
N TRP A 41 1.88 -14.94 -9.56
CA TRP A 41 1.37 -14.70 -10.90
C TRP A 41 2.16 -13.53 -11.52
N SER A 42 2.47 -13.61 -12.81
CA SER A 42 3.15 -12.51 -13.52
C SER A 42 2.34 -12.05 -14.73
N PRO A 43 2.34 -10.76 -15.09
CA PRO A 43 1.71 -10.19 -16.30
C PRO A 43 2.62 -10.34 -17.53
N ILE A 44 2.08 -10.17 -18.74
CA ILE A 44 2.87 -10.21 -19.97
C ILE A 44 3.56 -8.85 -20.08
N GLY A 45 4.89 -8.85 -20.18
CA GLY A 45 5.68 -7.62 -20.17
C GLY A 45 6.22 -7.28 -18.78
N GLU A 46 6.46 -5.99 -18.54
CA GLU A 46 7.17 -5.48 -17.37
C GLU A 46 6.29 -4.60 -16.47
N GLU A 47 5.01 -4.44 -16.78
CA GLU A 47 4.08 -3.65 -15.98
C GLU A 47 3.77 -4.35 -14.66
N GLU A 48 3.76 -3.60 -13.55
CA GLU A 48 3.59 -4.15 -12.20
C GLU A 48 2.51 -3.41 -11.39
N LEU A 49 1.84 -2.44 -11.99
CA LEU A 49 0.81 -1.63 -11.37
C LEU A 49 -0.46 -1.73 -12.22
N PHE A 50 -1.53 -2.25 -11.63
CA PHE A 50 -2.80 -2.48 -12.29
C PHE A 50 -3.95 -2.08 -11.38
N THR A 51 -4.96 -1.41 -11.94
CA THR A 51 -6.24 -1.35 -11.24
C THR A 51 -6.84 -2.74 -11.11
N ARG A 52 -7.86 -2.87 -10.26
CA ARG A 52 -8.59 -4.12 -10.11
C ARG A 52 -9.20 -4.57 -11.44
N GLU A 53 -9.78 -3.64 -12.19
CA GLU A 53 -10.41 -3.90 -13.48
C GLU A 53 -9.38 -4.36 -14.52
N GLU A 54 -8.23 -3.68 -14.59
CA GLU A 54 -7.12 -4.07 -15.48
C GLU A 54 -6.63 -5.47 -15.15
N PHE A 55 -6.36 -5.77 -13.87
CA PHE A 55 -5.92 -7.09 -13.44
C PHE A 55 -6.92 -8.19 -13.83
N VAL A 56 -8.22 -7.97 -13.60
CA VAL A 56 -9.26 -8.94 -13.96
C VAL A 56 -9.29 -9.21 -15.47
N ASN A 57 -9.05 -8.20 -16.30
CA ASN A 57 -9.05 -8.35 -17.75
C ASN A 57 -7.83 -9.12 -18.27
N ILE A 58 -6.67 -8.99 -17.62
CA ILE A 58 -5.42 -9.62 -18.05
C ILE A 58 -5.13 -10.95 -17.33
N PHE A 59 -5.93 -11.31 -16.32
CA PHE A 59 -5.68 -12.50 -15.53
C PHE A 59 -5.81 -13.77 -16.38
N ASP A 60 -4.76 -14.58 -16.33
CA ASP A 60 -4.69 -15.88 -16.99
C ASP A 60 -4.16 -16.93 -16.00
N PRO A 61 -4.96 -17.96 -15.65
CA PRO A 61 -4.54 -18.99 -14.71
C PRO A 61 -3.34 -19.82 -15.20
N GLU A 62 -3.07 -19.89 -16.51
CA GLU A 62 -1.89 -20.59 -17.05
C GLU A 62 -0.56 -19.95 -16.61
N ARG A 63 -0.62 -18.71 -16.10
CA ARG A 63 0.55 -17.90 -15.72
C ARG A 63 0.83 -17.92 -14.22
N LEU A 64 0.12 -18.77 -13.49
CA LEU A 64 0.42 -19.09 -12.09
C LEU A 64 1.76 -19.84 -12.00
N SER A 65 2.63 -19.37 -11.12
CA SER A 65 3.94 -19.97 -10.86
C SER A 65 3.88 -20.97 -9.71
N THR A 66 4.57 -22.11 -9.87
CA THR A 66 4.80 -23.08 -8.79
C THR A 66 5.93 -22.66 -7.84
N SER A 67 6.71 -21.63 -8.22
CA SER A 67 7.79 -21.13 -7.39
C SER A 67 7.25 -20.37 -6.18
N PRO A 68 7.87 -20.48 -4.99
CA PRO A 68 7.40 -19.76 -3.82
C PRO A 68 7.48 -18.24 -4.03
N ALA A 69 6.34 -17.54 -3.93
CA ALA A 69 6.31 -16.08 -3.94
C ALA A 69 6.96 -15.52 -2.66
N VAL A 70 7.83 -14.53 -2.80
CA VAL A 70 8.47 -13.83 -1.67
C VAL A 70 7.63 -12.61 -1.31
N PHE A 71 7.31 -12.45 -0.03
CA PHE A 71 6.68 -11.24 0.48
C PHE A 71 7.77 -10.21 0.75
N ASP A 72 8.00 -9.34 -0.23
CA ASP A 72 8.96 -8.25 -0.15
C ASP A 72 8.27 -6.97 0.35
N LYS A 73 8.64 -6.52 1.54
CA LYS A 73 8.06 -5.32 2.17
C LYS A 73 8.47 -4.04 1.46
N GLN A 74 9.69 -3.98 0.93
CA GLN A 74 10.17 -2.80 0.20
C GLN A 74 9.40 -2.65 -1.11
N LYS A 75 9.12 -3.76 -1.78
CA LYS A 75 8.26 -3.76 -2.97
C LYS A 75 6.85 -3.29 -2.64
N LEU A 76 6.23 -3.80 -1.57
CA LEU A 76 4.90 -3.36 -1.16
C LEU A 76 4.87 -1.85 -0.82
N LEU A 77 5.87 -1.34 -0.10
CA LEU A 77 6.03 0.09 0.17
C LEU A 77 6.14 0.90 -1.12
N TRP A 78 6.95 0.44 -2.08
CA TRP A 78 7.08 1.08 -3.38
C TRP A 78 5.75 1.10 -4.13
N VAL A 79 5.04 -0.03 -4.21
CA VAL A 79 3.70 -0.10 -4.84
C VAL A 79 2.77 0.91 -4.17
N ASN A 80 2.71 0.93 -2.84
CA ASN A 80 1.88 1.87 -2.09
C ASN A 80 2.19 3.34 -2.43
N ASN A 81 3.47 3.70 -2.48
CA ASN A 81 3.92 5.03 -2.87
C ASN A 81 3.48 5.39 -4.30
N GLN A 82 3.57 4.46 -5.25
CA GLN A 82 3.09 4.71 -6.63
C GLN A 82 1.58 5.00 -6.66
N TYR A 83 0.78 4.30 -5.87
CA TYR A 83 -0.64 4.62 -5.75
C TYR A 83 -0.88 5.96 -5.05
N MET A 84 -0.13 6.27 -3.98
CA MET A 84 -0.28 7.51 -3.22
C MET A 84 0.01 8.77 -4.06
N LYS A 85 1.01 8.69 -4.94
CA LYS A 85 1.37 9.77 -5.87
C LYS A 85 0.28 10.10 -6.88
N ASN A 86 -0.52 9.10 -7.25
CA ASN A 86 -1.57 9.24 -8.25
C ASN A 86 -2.92 9.70 -7.67
N LEU A 87 -3.04 9.76 -6.33
CA LEU A 87 -4.21 10.32 -5.68
C LEU A 87 -4.19 11.85 -5.72
N ASP A 88 -5.37 12.46 -5.74
CA ASP A 88 -5.45 13.90 -5.55
C ASP A 88 -5.09 14.28 -4.11
N LEU A 89 -4.63 15.52 -3.91
CA LEU A 89 -4.18 15.98 -2.60
C LEU A 89 -5.30 15.91 -1.53
N ASP A 90 -6.56 16.01 -1.93
CA ASP A 90 -7.69 16.03 -1.02
C ASP A 90 -7.91 14.62 -0.45
N GLN A 91 -7.85 13.60 -1.31
CA GLN A 91 -7.85 12.19 -0.93
C GLN A 91 -6.66 11.84 -0.04
N VAL A 92 -5.44 12.28 -0.38
CA VAL A 92 -4.27 12.04 0.46
C VAL A 92 -4.42 12.71 1.82
N ALA A 93 -5.00 13.92 1.86
CA ALA A 93 -5.27 14.60 3.12
C ALA A 93 -6.30 13.85 3.97
N GLU A 94 -7.39 13.38 3.38
CA GLU A 94 -8.40 12.56 4.08
C GLU A 94 -7.80 11.30 4.70
N LEU A 95 -6.87 10.66 3.99
CA LEU A 95 -6.15 9.49 4.49
C LEU A 95 -5.17 9.84 5.61
N ALA A 96 -4.38 10.91 5.46
CA ALA A 96 -3.29 11.23 6.39
C ALA A 96 -3.76 11.93 7.69
N LEU A 97 -4.81 12.76 7.62
CA LEU A 97 -5.29 13.55 8.77
C LEU A 97 -5.67 12.69 9.99
N PRO A 98 -6.39 11.55 9.87
CA PRO A 98 -6.64 10.64 10.99
C PRO A 98 -5.37 10.18 11.70
N HIS A 99 -4.28 9.89 10.96
CA HIS A 99 -3.01 9.47 11.56
C HIS A 99 -2.33 10.63 12.29
N LEU A 100 -2.35 11.85 11.73
CA LEU A 100 -1.82 13.05 12.39
C LEU A 100 -2.58 13.37 13.68
N LYS A 101 -3.91 13.23 13.67
CA LYS A 101 -4.76 13.39 14.85
C LYS A 101 -4.46 12.35 15.92
N LYS A 102 -4.42 11.07 15.55
CA LYS A 102 -4.08 9.96 16.46
C LYS A 102 -2.69 10.14 17.09
N ALA A 103 -1.76 10.75 16.36
CA ALA A 103 -0.42 11.08 16.85
C ALA A 103 -0.35 12.39 17.68
N GLY A 104 -1.47 13.07 17.91
CA GLY A 104 -1.54 14.33 18.65
C GLY A 104 -0.82 15.49 17.96
N ARG A 105 -0.73 15.46 16.63
CA ARG A 105 -0.02 16.48 15.83
C ARG A 105 -0.90 17.64 15.39
N ILE A 106 -2.22 17.45 15.37
CA ILE A 106 -3.22 18.45 15.00
C ILE A 106 -4.50 18.27 15.84
N ASN A 107 -5.26 19.35 16.05
CA ASN A 107 -6.56 19.33 16.73
C ASN A 107 -7.72 19.40 15.73
N GLU A 108 -8.88 18.83 16.09
CA GLU A 108 -10.00 18.65 15.15
C GLU A 108 -10.79 19.93 14.84
N GLU A 109 -10.70 20.95 15.68
CA GLU A 109 -11.61 22.10 15.66
C GLU A 109 -11.07 23.31 14.90
N SER A 110 -9.79 23.31 14.52
CA SER A 110 -9.14 24.45 13.87
C SER A 110 -9.04 24.26 12.36
N GLN A 111 -9.85 25.00 11.61
CA GLN A 111 -9.80 25.01 10.15
C GLN A 111 -8.43 25.48 9.63
N ASP A 112 -7.78 26.42 10.32
CA ASP A 112 -6.44 26.89 9.96
C ASP A 112 -5.38 25.80 10.13
N GLU A 113 -5.50 24.98 11.18
CA GLU A 113 -4.60 23.86 11.44
C GLU A 113 -4.78 22.74 10.40
N LEU A 114 -6.03 22.44 10.01
CA LEU A 114 -6.31 21.50 8.91
C LEU A 114 -5.75 21.99 7.57
N ASN A 115 -5.92 23.28 7.28
CA ASN A 115 -5.37 23.90 6.07
C ASN A 115 -3.84 23.86 6.05
N TRP A 116 -3.20 24.10 7.20
CA TRP A 116 -1.75 23.95 7.35
C TRP A 116 -1.31 22.50 7.16
N ALA A 117 -2.00 21.54 7.79
CA ALA A 117 -1.69 20.13 7.69
C ALA A 117 -1.76 19.63 6.24
N LYS A 118 -2.79 20.05 5.49
CA LYS A 118 -2.92 19.73 4.05
C LYS A 118 -1.73 20.25 3.23
N LYS A 119 -1.23 21.44 3.52
CA LYS A 119 -0.02 21.97 2.87
C LYS A 119 1.22 21.15 3.21
N VAL A 120 1.36 20.71 4.47
CA VAL A 120 2.46 19.84 4.88
C VAL A 120 2.37 18.49 4.18
N ILE A 121 1.18 17.88 4.14
CA ILE A 121 0.93 16.62 3.43
C ILE A 121 1.34 16.73 1.95
N ALA A 122 1.00 17.84 1.29
CA ALA A 122 1.40 18.09 -0.10
C ALA A 122 2.93 18.07 -0.31
N LEU A 123 3.72 18.50 0.69
CA LEU A 123 5.19 18.46 0.59
C LEU A 123 5.75 17.04 0.68
N TYR A 124 5.01 16.13 1.32
CA TYR A 124 5.45 14.76 1.61
C TYR A 124 4.77 13.69 0.75
N GLN A 125 3.75 14.03 -0.04
CA GLN A 125 2.97 13.06 -0.83
C GLN A 125 3.86 12.17 -1.71
N GLU A 126 4.91 12.74 -2.31
CA GLU A 126 5.86 11.99 -3.16
C GLU A 126 6.70 10.96 -2.38
N GLN A 127 6.81 11.10 -1.06
CA GLN A 127 7.60 10.24 -0.17
C GLN A 127 6.73 9.34 0.74
N MET A 128 5.40 9.48 0.68
CA MET A 128 4.44 8.69 1.46
C MET A 128 4.27 7.26 0.96
#